data_AF-A0A354DHI8-F1
#
_entry.id   AF-A0A354DHI8-F1
#
_cell.length_a   1.000
_cell.length_b   1.000
_cell.length_c   1.000
_cell.angle_alpha   90.00
_cell.angle_beta   90.00
_cell.angle_gamma   90.00
#
_symmetry.space_group_name_H-M   'P 1'
#
loop_
_entity.id
_entity.type
_entity.pdbx_description
1 polymer ?
#
loop_
_entity_poly.entity_id
_entity_poly.type
_entity_poly.pdbx_seq_one_letter_code
_entity_poly.pdbx_strand_id
1 'polypeptide(L)'
;PGMMDTILNLGMNDDTLAGLAALTGDERLAYDCYRRFIQMYANVVMGIDWYHFETILEKRMKDQDVKEENQLHTSDWKVIVSQYKELIVKLTKQHFPSNPIEQLEEAIKAVFRSWNNQRAKIYRKIHNIPHDLGTAVNIQMMVFGNRGEDSGTGVAFSRNPSTGEREIFGEFLLDAQGEDVVAGIRTPQSISILGEKMPHAFREFCDMSHLLETHYRDMQDIEFT
;
A
#
# COMPACT_ATOMS: atom_id res chain seq x y z
N PRO A 1 4.94 -10.39 -11.39
CA PRO A 1 4.07 -9.28 -10.89
C PRO A 1 2.92 -9.84 -10.03
N GLY A 2 2.56 -9.16 -8.93
CA GLY A 2 1.38 -9.49 -8.11
C GLY A 2 1.49 -10.71 -7.17
N MET A 3 2.71 -11.07 -6.76
CA MET A 3 3.03 -12.31 -6.06
C MET A 3 3.66 -12.12 -4.67
N MET A 4 4.12 -10.90 -4.37
CA MET A 4 4.76 -10.55 -3.10
C MET A 4 3.86 -9.58 -2.36
N ASP A 5 3.65 -9.87 -1.07
CA ASP A 5 2.88 -9.00 -0.19
C ASP A 5 3.75 -7.81 0.24
N THR A 6 3.18 -6.61 0.16
CA THR A 6 3.79 -5.37 0.66
C THR A 6 3.15 -5.03 2.00
N ILE A 7 3.93 -4.51 2.94
CA ILE A 7 3.43 -3.94 4.20
C ILE A 7 3.82 -2.47 4.24
N LEU A 8 2.84 -1.58 4.20
CA LEU A 8 3.06 -0.14 4.33
C LEU A 8 2.91 0.29 5.79
N ASN A 9 3.43 1.48 6.12
CA ASN A 9 3.26 2.13 7.43
C ASN A 9 3.82 1.30 8.61
N LEU A 10 4.82 0.44 8.38
CA LEU A 10 5.49 -0.33 9.43
C LEU A 10 6.15 0.60 10.45
N GLY A 11 5.97 0.27 11.73
CA GLY A 11 6.39 1.10 12.86
C GLY A 11 5.25 1.86 13.52
N MET A 12 4.04 1.82 12.95
CA MET A 12 2.88 2.46 13.55
C MET A 12 2.44 1.77 14.86
N ASN A 13 2.28 2.58 15.90
CA ASN A 13 1.69 2.24 17.18
C ASN A 13 0.95 3.46 17.76
N ASP A 14 0.42 3.36 18.98
CA ASP A 14 -0.33 4.46 19.59
C ASP A 14 0.52 5.73 19.80
N ASP A 15 1.82 5.59 20.06
CA ASP A 15 2.75 6.72 20.26
C ASP A 15 3.13 7.37 18.92
N THR A 16 3.52 6.57 17.92
CA THR A 16 3.92 7.08 16.60
C THR A 16 2.73 7.62 15.82
N LEU A 17 1.51 7.15 16.10
CA LEU A 17 0.29 7.75 15.55
C LEU A 17 0.18 9.21 15.96
N ALA A 18 0.38 9.52 17.25
CA ALA A 18 0.33 10.90 17.74
C ALA A 18 1.43 11.75 17.07
N GLY A 19 2.62 11.17 16.90
CA GLY A 19 3.73 11.80 16.17
C GLY A 19 3.39 12.08 14.71
N LEU A 20 2.80 11.12 13.99
CA LEU A 20 2.40 11.28 12.59
C LEU A 20 1.31 12.34 12.45
N ALA A 21 0.28 12.31 13.31
CA ALA A 21 -0.79 13.32 13.32
C ALA A 21 -0.24 14.74 13.53
N ALA A 22 0.73 14.90 14.43
CA ALA A 22 1.37 16.19 14.69
C ALA A 22 2.24 16.64 13.50
N LEU A 23 2.98 15.72 12.87
CA LEU A 23 3.84 16.01 11.72
C LEU A 23 3.04 16.40 10.48
N THR A 24 1.88 15.76 10.26
CA THR A 24 1.04 16.01 9.10
C THR A 24 0.07 17.17 9.31
N GLY A 25 -0.29 17.46 10.57
CA GLY A 25 -1.42 18.32 10.91
C GLY A 25 -2.76 17.65 10.60
N ASP A 26 -2.77 16.35 10.34
CA ASP A 26 -3.94 15.57 9.94
C ASP A 26 -4.05 14.30 10.77
N GLU A 27 -4.90 14.37 11.81
CA GLU A 27 -5.20 13.23 12.68
C GLU A 27 -5.97 12.13 11.92
N ARG A 28 -6.83 12.51 10.97
CA ARG A 28 -7.61 11.54 10.17
C ARG A 28 -6.65 10.65 9.37
N LEU A 29 -5.68 11.26 8.70
CA LEU A 29 -4.62 10.55 7.97
C LEU A 29 -3.84 9.59 8.88
N ALA A 30 -3.44 10.04 10.07
CA ALA A 30 -2.66 9.19 10.98
C ALA A 30 -3.43 7.93 11.41
N TYR A 31 -4.73 8.06 11.69
CA TYR A 31 -5.58 6.91 11.99
C TYR A 31 -5.85 6.03 10.76
N ASP A 32 -5.98 6.62 9.56
CA ASP A 32 -6.13 5.86 8.31
C ASP A 32 -4.88 5.01 8.02
N CYS A 33 -3.70 5.60 8.12
CA CYS A 33 -2.43 4.86 8.02
C CYS A 33 -2.35 3.74 9.08
N TYR A 34 -2.83 4.00 10.31
CA TYR A 34 -2.75 3.00 11.37
C TYR A 34 -3.71 1.82 11.16
N ARG A 35 -4.96 2.06 10.76
CA ARG A 35 -5.91 0.97 10.48
C ARG A 35 -5.44 0.11 9.30
N ARG A 36 -4.91 0.74 8.24
CA ARG A 36 -4.31 0.04 7.09
C ARG A 36 -3.12 -0.81 7.54
N PHE A 37 -2.21 -0.23 8.33
CA PHE A 37 -1.08 -0.98 8.89
C PHE A 37 -1.52 -2.21 9.66
N ILE A 38 -2.48 -2.06 10.59
CA ILE A 38 -2.98 -3.16 11.41
C ILE A 38 -3.53 -4.29 10.54
N GLN A 39 -4.36 -3.95 9.54
CA GLN A 39 -4.97 -4.91 8.63
C GLN A 39 -3.92 -5.64 7.78
N MET A 40 -3.02 -4.89 7.11
CA MET A 40 -1.96 -5.45 6.28
C MET A 40 -1.02 -6.35 7.09
N TYR A 41 -0.56 -5.86 8.24
CA TYR A 41 0.34 -6.61 9.12
C TYR A 41 -0.33 -7.87 9.67
N ALA A 42 -1.58 -7.76 10.13
CA ALA A 42 -2.32 -8.92 10.63
C ALA A 42 -2.53 -9.98 9.54
N ASN A 43 -2.76 -9.56 8.29
CA ASN A 43 -2.89 -10.48 7.18
C ASN A 43 -1.57 -11.17 6.82
N VAL A 44 -0.54 -10.38 6.51
CA VAL A 44 0.73 -10.89 5.97
C VAL A 44 1.55 -11.59 7.05
N VAL A 45 1.60 -11.03 8.26
CA VAL A 45 2.48 -11.51 9.33
C VAL A 45 1.77 -12.47 10.27
N MET A 46 0.54 -12.14 10.66
CA MET A 46 -0.23 -12.93 11.65
C MET A 46 -1.18 -13.95 11.00
N GLY A 47 -1.34 -13.94 9.66
CA GLY A 47 -2.16 -14.90 8.93
C GLY A 47 -3.67 -14.73 9.13
N ILE A 48 -4.13 -13.54 9.53
CA ILE A 48 -5.55 -13.24 9.72
C ILE A 48 -6.17 -12.86 8.38
N ASP A 49 -7.27 -13.50 8.00
CA ASP A 49 -7.94 -13.22 6.73
C ASP A 49 -8.48 -11.78 6.67
N TRP A 50 -8.24 -11.12 5.54
CA TRP A 50 -8.64 -9.74 5.24
C TRP A 50 -10.14 -9.51 5.43
N TYR A 51 -10.96 -10.54 5.12
CA TYR A 51 -12.41 -10.52 5.23
C TYR A 51 -12.91 -10.08 6.62
N HIS A 52 -12.19 -10.43 7.69
CA HIS A 52 -12.60 -10.06 9.05
C HIS A 52 -12.49 -8.56 9.31
N PHE A 53 -11.50 -7.90 8.72
CA PHE A 53 -11.27 -6.46 8.84
C PHE A 53 -12.25 -5.67 7.96
N GLU A 54 -12.49 -6.15 6.74
CA GLU A 54 -13.49 -5.58 5.82
C GLU A 54 -14.90 -5.60 6.43
N THR A 55 -15.29 -6.71 7.06
CA THR A 55 -16.60 -6.82 7.73
C THR A 55 -16.80 -5.73 8.80
N ILE A 56 -15.74 -5.35 9.52
CA ILE A 56 -15.80 -4.28 10.53
C ILE A 56 -15.95 -2.91 9.86
N LEU A 57 -15.18 -2.67 8.79
CA LEU A 57 -15.20 -1.42 8.04
C LEU A 57 -16.56 -1.19 7.37
N GLU A 58 -17.05 -2.18 6.60
CA GLU A 58 -18.36 -2.14 5.94
C GLU A 58 -19.49 -1.88 6.93
N LYS A 59 -19.44 -2.53 8.11
CA LYS A 59 -20.41 -2.29 9.17
C LYS A 59 -20.35 -0.84 9.66
N ARG A 60 -19.16 -0.30 9.91
CA ARG A 60 -19.01 1.09 10.35
C ARG A 60 -19.51 2.08 9.30
N MET A 61 -19.20 1.85 8.03
CA MET A 61 -19.69 2.66 6.91
C MET A 61 -21.22 2.65 6.84
N LYS A 62 -21.83 1.47 6.99
CA LYS A 62 -23.29 1.33 7.03
C LYS A 62 -23.90 2.04 8.24
N ASP A 63 -23.28 1.95 9.41
CA ASP A 63 -23.74 2.64 10.63
C ASP A 63 -23.67 4.18 10.50
N GLN A 64 -22.79 4.70 9.64
CA GLN A 64 -22.66 6.13 9.33
C GLN A 64 -23.38 6.56 8.04
N ASP A 65 -24.08 5.64 7.35
CA ASP A 65 -24.76 5.88 6.07
C ASP A 65 -23.83 6.49 4.98
N VAL A 66 -22.58 6.04 4.93
CA VAL A 66 -21.59 6.45 3.92
C VAL A 66 -21.32 5.34 2.91
N LYS A 67 -20.96 5.74 1.68
CA LYS A 67 -20.66 4.81 0.58
C LYS A 67 -19.17 4.65 0.31
N GLU A 68 -18.39 5.67 0.64
CA GLU A 68 -16.94 5.69 0.43
C GLU A 68 -16.21 5.89 1.75
N GLU A 69 -15.06 5.22 1.90
CA GLU A 69 -14.22 5.32 3.10
C GLU A 69 -13.77 6.76 3.38
N ASN A 70 -13.55 7.55 2.33
CA ASN A 70 -13.12 8.94 2.45
C ASN A 70 -14.15 9.82 3.21
N GLN A 71 -15.41 9.39 3.31
CA GLN A 71 -16.48 10.09 4.00
C GLN A 71 -16.49 9.83 5.51
N LEU A 72 -15.71 8.84 6.00
CA LEU A 72 -15.60 8.56 7.43
C LEU A 72 -14.79 9.65 8.14
N HIS A 73 -15.25 9.98 9.35
CA HIS A 73 -14.61 10.98 10.20
C HIS A 73 -13.51 10.34 11.07
N THR A 74 -12.62 11.17 11.62
CA THR A 74 -11.55 10.71 12.53
C THR A 74 -12.06 9.89 13.71
N SER A 75 -13.25 10.21 14.24
CA SER A 75 -13.90 9.44 15.30
C SER A 75 -14.24 8.01 14.88
N ASP A 76 -14.59 7.79 13.61
CA ASP A 76 -14.88 6.45 13.08
C ASP A 76 -13.61 5.63 12.99
N TRP A 77 -12.53 6.23 12.50
CA TRP A 77 -11.24 5.55 12.42
C TRP A 77 -10.68 5.14 13.78
N LYS A 78 -10.86 5.98 14.80
CA LYS A 78 -10.54 5.63 16.20
C LYS A 78 -11.27 4.36 16.65
N VAL A 79 -12.57 4.25 16.35
CA VAL A 79 -13.38 3.08 16.67
C VAL A 79 -12.90 1.85 15.89
N ILE A 80 -12.65 2.00 14.59
CA ILE A 80 -12.18 0.92 13.72
C ILE A 80 -10.83 0.37 14.20
N VAL A 81 -9.86 1.23 14.52
CA VAL A 81 -8.56 0.81 15.08
C VAL A 81 -8.74 0.00 16.36
N SER A 82 -9.60 0.44 17.28
CA SER A 82 -9.90 -0.32 18.50
C SER A 82 -10.47 -1.69 18.17
N GLN A 83 -11.47 -1.75 17.29
CA GLN A 83 -12.12 -3.00 16.88
C GLN A 83 -11.16 -3.95 16.16
N TYR A 84 -10.22 -3.44 15.37
CA TYR A 84 -9.19 -4.25 14.72
C TYR A 84 -8.24 -4.88 15.74
N LYS A 85 -7.79 -4.11 16.75
CA LYS A 85 -6.96 -4.65 17.84
C LYS A 85 -7.72 -5.71 18.65
N GLU A 86 -8.99 -5.48 18.95
CA GLU A 86 -9.86 -6.45 19.64
C GLU A 86 -10.06 -7.73 18.82
N LEU A 87 -10.27 -7.61 17.51
CA LEU A 87 -10.38 -8.73 16.58
C LEU A 87 -9.13 -9.61 16.61
N ILE A 88 -7.94 -8.98 16.58
CA ILE A 88 -6.65 -9.68 16.64
C ILE A 88 -6.55 -10.49 17.93
N VAL A 89 -6.87 -9.88 19.08
CA VAL A 89 -6.86 -10.58 20.39
C VAL A 89 -7.86 -11.75 20.38
N LYS A 90 -9.06 -11.54 19.82
CA LYS A 90 -10.10 -12.58 19.76
C LYS A 90 -9.62 -13.81 18.99
N LEU A 91 -8.98 -13.61 17.84
CA LEU A 91 -8.57 -14.67 16.91
C LEU A 91 -7.23 -15.33 17.29
N THR A 92 -6.26 -14.56 17.78
CA THR A 92 -4.88 -15.04 18.00
C THR A 92 -4.51 -15.21 19.46
N LYS A 93 -5.31 -14.66 20.38
CA LYS A 93 -4.98 -14.53 21.82
C LYS A 93 -3.73 -13.69 22.11
N GLN A 94 -3.28 -12.92 21.12
CA GLN A 94 -2.14 -12.02 21.23
C GLN A 94 -2.58 -10.58 20.95
N HIS A 95 -1.90 -9.62 21.55
CA HIS A 95 -2.09 -8.21 21.22
C HIS A 95 -1.35 -7.86 19.92
N PHE A 96 -1.82 -6.83 19.23
CA PHE A 96 -1.07 -6.26 18.11
C PHE A 96 0.27 -5.71 18.63
N PRO A 97 1.42 -6.06 18.00
CA PRO A 97 2.72 -5.63 18.48
C PRO A 97 2.86 -4.12 18.41
N SER A 98 3.26 -3.49 19.51
CA SER A 98 3.51 -2.03 19.57
C SER A 98 4.97 -1.66 19.33
N ASN A 99 5.92 -2.58 19.52
CA ASN A 99 7.34 -2.35 19.32
C ASN A 99 7.70 -2.38 17.82
N PRO A 100 8.16 -1.26 17.21
CA PRO A 100 8.51 -1.20 15.79
C PRO A 100 9.59 -2.19 15.36
N ILE A 101 10.54 -2.51 16.25
CA ILE A 101 11.62 -3.46 15.94
C ILE A 101 11.07 -4.88 15.87
N GLU A 102 10.19 -5.26 16.78
CA GLU A 102 9.50 -6.57 16.71
C GLU A 102 8.62 -6.68 15.47
N GLN A 103 7.90 -5.59 15.12
CA GLN A 103 7.11 -5.52 13.88
C GLN A 103 8.01 -5.77 12.66
N LEU A 104 9.17 -5.11 12.60
CA LEU A 104 10.12 -5.26 11.50
C LEU A 104 10.66 -6.67 11.38
N GLU A 105 11.11 -7.26 12.49
CA GLU A 105 11.65 -8.62 12.51
C GLU A 105 10.62 -9.66 12.05
N GLU A 106 9.39 -9.56 12.52
CA GLU A 106 8.32 -10.49 12.13
C GLU A 106 7.84 -10.27 10.69
N ALA A 107 7.83 -9.03 10.19
CA ALA A 107 7.58 -8.73 8.79
C ALA A 107 8.66 -9.36 7.87
N ILE A 108 9.94 -9.22 8.21
CA ILE A 108 11.05 -9.86 7.47
C ILE A 108 10.87 -11.38 7.43
N LYS A 109 10.58 -11.99 8.59
CA LYS A 109 10.33 -13.44 8.68
C LYS A 109 9.11 -13.84 7.84
N ALA A 110 8.04 -13.04 7.82
CA ALA A 110 6.85 -13.29 7.03
C ALA A 110 7.14 -13.31 5.52
N VAL A 111 7.94 -12.34 5.02
CA VAL A 111 8.36 -12.31 3.61
C VAL A 111 9.18 -13.57 3.25
N PHE A 112 10.10 -14.00 4.11
CA PHE A 112 10.82 -15.25 3.87
C PHE A 112 9.91 -16.49 3.91
N ARG A 113 8.89 -16.52 4.78
CA ARG A 113 7.87 -17.58 4.78
C ARG A 113 7.04 -17.57 3.49
N SER A 114 6.69 -16.38 2.96
CA SER A 114 5.85 -16.25 1.77
C SER A 114 6.53 -16.84 0.52
N TRP A 115 7.86 -16.78 0.42
CA TRP A 115 8.62 -17.47 -0.64
C TRP A 115 8.30 -18.97 -0.73
N ASN A 116 7.94 -19.60 0.39
CA ASN A 116 7.67 -21.04 0.47
C ASN A 116 6.18 -21.40 0.53
N ASN A 117 5.28 -20.43 0.36
CA ASN A 117 3.85 -20.70 0.29
C ASN A 117 3.48 -21.48 -0.99
N GLN A 118 2.29 -22.08 -1.01
CA GLN A 118 1.87 -22.95 -2.12
C GLN A 118 1.73 -22.19 -3.44
N ARG A 119 1.22 -20.96 -3.40
CA ARG A 119 1.07 -20.08 -4.57
C ARG A 119 2.42 -19.75 -5.21
N ALA A 120 3.41 -19.38 -4.40
CA ALA A 120 4.79 -19.09 -4.78
C ALA A 120 5.48 -20.30 -5.41
N LYS A 121 5.33 -21.49 -4.82
CA LYS A 121 5.86 -22.74 -5.37
C LYS A 121 5.26 -23.06 -6.75
N ILE A 122 3.95 -22.93 -6.90
CA ILE A 122 3.27 -23.17 -8.18
C ILE A 122 3.74 -22.17 -9.24
N TYR A 123 3.77 -20.88 -8.91
CA TYR A 123 4.23 -19.83 -9.83
C TYR A 123 5.65 -20.09 -10.32
N ARG A 124 6.58 -20.42 -9.42
CA ARG A 124 7.96 -20.74 -9.78
C ARG A 124 8.05 -21.94 -10.71
N LYS A 125 7.23 -22.97 -10.49
CA LYS A 125 7.15 -24.14 -11.38
C LYS A 125 6.65 -23.77 -12.77
N ILE A 126 5.65 -22.89 -12.88
CA ILE A 126 5.10 -22.44 -14.16
C ILE A 126 6.11 -21.57 -14.93
N HIS A 127 6.84 -20.70 -14.23
CA HIS A 127 7.78 -19.75 -14.82
C HIS A 127 9.24 -20.23 -14.84
N ASN A 128 9.50 -21.50 -14.49
CA ASN A 128 10.84 -22.10 -14.42
C ASN A 128 11.84 -21.31 -13.56
N ILE A 129 11.39 -20.78 -12.43
CA ILE A 129 12.24 -20.05 -11.47
C ILE A 129 12.80 -21.06 -10.44
N PRO A 130 14.12 -21.14 -10.24
CA PRO A 130 14.72 -22.04 -9.25
C PRO A 130 14.22 -21.78 -7.82
N HIS A 131 14.05 -22.86 -7.03
CA HIS A 131 13.50 -22.76 -5.67
C HIS A 131 14.50 -22.23 -4.64
N ASP A 132 15.80 -22.33 -4.92
CA ASP A 132 16.94 -22.03 -4.06
C ASP A 132 17.42 -20.57 -4.13
N LEU A 133 16.86 -19.74 -5.02
CA LEU A 133 17.18 -18.31 -5.11
C LEU A 133 16.82 -17.53 -3.83
N GLY A 134 15.72 -17.91 -3.18
CA GLY A 134 15.16 -17.15 -2.06
C GLY A 134 14.47 -15.84 -2.50
N THR A 135 14.19 -14.97 -1.54
CA THR A 135 13.65 -13.62 -1.77
C THR A 135 14.42 -12.62 -0.92
N ALA A 136 14.58 -11.40 -1.42
CA ALA A 136 15.08 -10.28 -0.63
C ALA A 136 13.94 -9.61 0.16
N VAL A 137 14.31 -8.75 1.11
CA VAL A 137 13.40 -7.83 1.79
C VAL A 137 13.93 -6.42 1.59
N ASN A 138 13.11 -5.55 0.99
CA ASN A 138 13.42 -4.14 0.82
C ASN A 138 12.75 -3.36 1.95
N ILE A 139 13.54 -2.60 2.71
CA ILE A 139 13.05 -1.72 3.77
C ILE A 139 13.29 -0.29 3.30
N GLN A 140 12.21 0.46 3.15
CA GLN A 140 12.22 1.80 2.59
C GLN A 140 11.54 2.78 3.54
N MET A 141 12.04 4.01 3.59
CA MET A 141 11.35 5.10 4.29
C MET A 141 10.04 5.42 3.57
N MET A 142 8.95 5.54 4.35
CA MET A 142 7.64 5.85 3.79
C MET A 142 7.59 7.26 3.19
N VAL A 143 6.92 7.36 2.05
CA VAL A 143 6.37 8.59 1.47
C VAL A 143 4.85 8.40 1.36
N PHE A 144 4.08 9.49 1.43
CA PHE A 144 2.63 9.42 1.59
C PHE A 144 1.91 10.10 0.43
N GLY A 145 1.26 9.32 -0.43
CA GLY A 145 0.39 9.81 -1.50
C GLY A 145 -1.03 10.20 -1.02
N ASN A 146 -1.35 9.92 0.25
CA ASN A 146 -2.64 10.15 0.89
C ASN A 146 -2.62 11.37 1.83
N ARG A 147 -1.89 12.43 1.47
CA ARG A 147 -1.77 13.67 2.26
C ARG A 147 -2.72 14.79 1.81
N GLY A 148 -3.72 14.49 1.00
CA GLY A 148 -4.64 15.47 0.40
C GLY A 148 -4.49 15.60 -1.11
N GLU A 149 -5.05 16.69 -1.66
CA GLU A 149 -5.25 16.86 -3.11
C GLU A 149 -3.97 17.12 -3.92
N ASP A 150 -2.88 17.52 -3.25
CA ASP A 150 -1.55 17.74 -3.83
C ASP A 150 -0.61 16.52 -3.67
N SER A 151 -1.17 15.38 -3.25
CA SER A 151 -0.47 14.12 -3.04
C SER A 151 -1.15 13.00 -3.84
N GLY A 152 -0.37 12.02 -4.30
CA GLY A 152 -0.93 10.89 -5.02
C GLY A 152 0.05 9.74 -5.16
N THR A 153 -0.37 8.70 -5.85
CA THR A 153 0.44 7.53 -6.16
C THR A 153 -0.02 6.94 -7.49
N GLY A 154 0.89 6.33 -8.23
CA GLY A 154 0.58 5.80 -9.55
C GLY A 154 1.57 4.78 -10.06
N VAL A 155 1.17 4.13 -11.14
CA VAL A 155 1.97 3.16 -11.88
C VAL A 155 1.96 3.57 -13.34
N ALA A 156 3.14 3.60 -13.96
CA ALA A 156 3.28 4.01 -15.34
C ALA A 156 4.41 3.29 -16.05
N PHE A 157 4.18 3.09 -17.34
CA PHE A 157 5.12 2.55 -18.28
C PHE A 157 5.72 3.69 -19.11
N SER A 158 7.02 3.62 -19.37
CA SER A 158 7.71 4.62 -20.20
C SER A 158 7.29 4.57 -21.68
N ARG A 159 6.65 3.48 -22.09
CA ARG A 159 6.00 3.26 -23.40
C ARG A 159 4.67 2.55 -23.20
N ASN A 160 3.78 2.61 -24.18
CA ASN A 160 2.53 1.86 -24.13
C ASN A 160 2.81 0.34 -24.18
N PRO A 161 2.51 -0.43 -23.12
CA PRO A 161 2.84 -1.86 -23.05
C PRO A 161 1.99 -2.71 -23.99
N SER A 162 0.88 -2.18 -24.51
CA SER A 162 -0.03 -2.90 -25.42
C SER A 162 0.34 -2.69 -26.89
N THR A 163 0.73 -1.47 -27.27
CA THR A 163 1.00 -1.11 -28.68
C THR A 163 2.49 -0.96 -28.99
N GLY A 164 3.32 -0.72 -27.98
CA GLY A 164 4.74 -0.38 -28.14
C GLY A 164 5.00 1.09 -28.52
N GLU A 165 3.95 1.91 -28.62
CA GLU A 165 4.08 3.34 -28.93
C GLU A 165 4.89 4.08 -27.85
N ARG A 166 5.71 5.04 -28.28
CA ARG A 166 6.57 5.83 -27.40
C ARG A 166 5.78 6.97 -26.74
N GLU A 167 4.89 6.59 -25.84
CA GLU A 167 4.10 7.47 -24.99
C GLU A 167 4.12 6.95 -23.55
N ILE A 168 4.13 7.85 -22.57
CA ILE A 168 3.97 7.46 -21.17
C ILE A 168 2.54 6.96 -21.01
N PHE A 169 2.41 5.72 -20.55
CA PHE A 169 1.12 5.06 -20.38
C PHE A 169 0.98 4.63 -18.92
N GLY A 170 -0.05 5.08 -18.23
CA GLY A 170 -0.21 4.75 -16.82
C GLY A 170 -1.42 5.38 -16.17
N GLU A 171 -1.56 5.06 -14.89
CA GLU A 171 -2.69 5.46 -14.07
C GLU A 171 -2.21 5.94 -12.70
N PHE A 172 -2.97 6.86 -12.10
CA PHE A 172 -2.69 7.38 -10.77
C PHE A 172 -3.97 7.66 -9.98
N LEU A 173 -3.82 7.76 -8.66
CA LEU A 173 -4.85 8.20 -7.73
C LEU A 173 -4.31 9.36 -6.89
N LEU A 174 -5.13 10.39 -6.72
CA LEU A 174 -4.89 11.45 -5.74
C LEU A 174 -5.41 11.02 -4.37
N ASP A 175 -4.74 11.51 -3.33
CA ASP A 175 -5.07 11.23 -1.94
C ASP A 175 -5.24 9.71 -1.69
N ALA A 176 -4.21 8.94 -2.02
CA ALA A 176 -4.23 7.48 -2.03
C ALA A 176 -2.86 6.86 -1.69
N GLN A 177 -2.84 5.62 -1.24
CA GLN A 177 -1.61 4.81 -1.15
C GLN A 177 -1.56 3.79 -2.29
N GLY A 178 -0.36 3.28 -2.63
CA GLY A 178 -0.18 2.39 -3.79
C GLY A 178 -1.09 1.15 -3.77
N GLU A 179 -1.46 0.67 -2.57
CA GLU A 179 -2.46 -0.38 -2.39
C GLU A 179 -3.81 -0.05 -3.07
N ASP A 180 -4.28 1.19 -2.99
CA ASP A 180 -5.57 1.60 -3.55
C ASP A 180 -5.57 1.54 -5.09
N VAL A 181 -4.40 1.73 -5.72
CA VAL A 181 -4.23 1.61 -7.18
C VAL A 181 -4.32 0.13 -7.60
N VAL A 182 -3.76 -0.77 -6.80
CA VAL A 182 -3.75 -2.22 -7.09
C VAL A 182 -5.10 -2.88 -6.74
N ALA A 183 -5.77 -2.43 -5.68
CA ALA A 183 -7.01 -3.02 -5.20
C ALA A 183 -8.22 -2.72 -6.10
N GLY A 184 -8.16 -1.67 -6.93
CA GLY A 184 -9.23 -1.32 -7.88
C GLY A 184 -10.52 -0.83 -7.20
N ILE A 185 -10.45 -0.42 -5.93
CA ILE A 185 -11.60 0.12 -5.17
C ILE A 185 -12.00 1.50 -5.70
N ARG A 186 -11.00 2.29 -6.12
CA ARG A 186 -11.20 3.61 -6.74
C ARG A 186 -10.81 3.54 -8.21
N THR A 187 -11.58 4.20 -9.07
CA THR A 187 -11.28 4.30 -10.50
C THR A 187 -10.02 5.17 -10.70
N PRO A 188 -8.91 4.60 -11.21
CA PRO A 188 -7.70 5.36 -11.47
C PRO A 188 -7.90 6.40 -12.59
N GLN A 189 -7.11 7.48 -12.54
CA GLN A 189 -7.07 8.51 -13.58
C GLN A 189 -5.89 8.26 -14.51
N SER A 190 -6.07 8.55 -15.81
CA SER A 190 -4.94 8.48 -16.76
C SER A 190 -3.84 9.46 -16.35
N ILE A 191 -2.59 9.02 -16.44
CA ILE A 191 -1.42 9.83 -16.09
C ILE A 191 -1.31 11.15 -16.88
N SER A 192 -1.96 11.29 -18.04
CA SER A 192 -2.05 12.57 -18.74
C SER A 192 -2.71 13.68 -17.90
N ILE A 193 -3.69 13.34 -17.07
CA ILE A 193 -4.39 14.26 -16.16
C ILE A 193 -3.44 14.78 -15.06
N LEU A 194 -2.40 14.02 -14.70
CA LEU A 194 -1.38 14.46 -13.75
C LEU A 194 -0.66 15.72 -14.24
N GLY A 195 -0.45 15.83 -15.57
CA GLY A 195 0.13 17.02 -16.19
C GLY A 195 -0.71 18.28 -16.06
N GLU A 196 -2.02 18.14 -15.89
CA GLU A 196 -2.93 19.28 -15.66
C GLU A 196 -2.96 19.67 -14.18
N LYS A 197 -3.02 18.68 -13.28
CA LYS A 197 -3.19 18.92 -11.83
C LYS A 197 -1.89 19.23 -11.11
N MET A 198 -0.81 18.53 -11.44
CA MET A 198 0.51 18.65 -10.81
C MET A 198 1.61 18.78 -11.87
N PRO A 199 1.62 19.86 -12.67
CA PRO A 199 2.48 20.00 -13.85
C PRO A 199 3.98 19.91 -13.54
N HIS A 200 4.40 20.34 -12.34
CA HIS A 200 5.79 20.25 -11.91
C HIS A 200 6.20 18.79 -11.67
N ALA A 201 5.45 18.07 -10.83
CA ALA A 201 5.70 16.66 -10.54
C ALA A 201 5.61 15.79 -11.80
N PHE A 202 4.63 16.06 -12.68
CA PHE A 202 4.52 15.36 -13.96
C PHE A 202 5.74 15.57 -14.85
N ARG A 203 6.32 16.78 -14.88
CA ARG A 203 7.53 17.05 -15.66
C ARG A 203 8.74 16.29 -15.10
N GLU A 204 8.94 16.34 -13.79
CA GLU A 204 10.02 15.58 -13.13
C GLU A 204 9.85 14.07 -13.36
N PHE A 205 8.61 13.57 -13.30
CA PHE A 205 8.31 12.17 -13.62
C PHE A 205 8.67 11.83 -15.08
N CYS A 206 8.30 12.68 -16.04
CA CYS A 206 8.66 12.47 -17.45
C CYS A 206 10.19 12.41 -17.63
N ASP A 207 10.92 13.34 -17.01
CA ASP A 207 12.38 13.40 -17.09
C ASP A 207 13.02 12.16 -16.46
N MET A 208 12.51 11.71 -15.31
CA MET A 208 12.99 10.50 -14.63
C MET A 208 12.70 9.23 -15.43
N SER A 209 11.48 9.10 -15.97
CA SER A 209 11.08 7.99 -16.84
C SER A 209 12.00 7.89 -18.06
N HIS A 210 12.31 9.03 -18.69
CA HIS A 210 13.24 9.08 -19.81
C HIS A 210 14.66 8.70 -19.41
N LEU A 211 15.13 9.16 -18.24
CA LEU A 211 16.44 8.81 -17.71
C LEU A 211 16.56 7.30 -17.45
N LEU A 212 15.55 6.70 -16.80
CA LEU A 212 15.51 5.28 -16.49
C LEU A 212 15.51 4.43 -17.78
N GLU A 213 14.66 4.75 -18.75
CA GLU A 213 14.64 4.04 -20.05
C GLU A 213 15.97 4.17 -20.78
N THR A 214 16.61 5.36 -20.75
CA THR A 214 17.92 5.57 -21.38
C THR A 214 19.01 4.76 -20.68
N HIS A 215 18.97 4.69 -19.35
CA HIS A 215 19.95 3.96 -18.55
C HIS A 215 19.84 2.44 -18.74
N TYR A 216 18.64 1.89 -18.58
CA TYR A 216 18.38 0.44 -18.66
C TYR A 216 18.22 -0.06 -20.09
N ARG A 217 18.04 0.85 -21.07
CA ARG A 217 17.90 0.56 -22.51
C ARG A 217 16.72 -0.35 -22.84
N ASP A 218 15.68 -0.29 -22.02
CA ASP A 218 14.44 -1.04 -22.20
C ASP A 218 13.26 -0.23 -21.64
N MET A 219 12.05 -0.56 -22.06
CA MET A 219 10.83 0.01 -21.51
C MET A 219 10.77 -0.24 -19.99
N GLN A 220 10.37 0.78 -19.23
CA GLN A 220 10.34 0.73 -17.77
C GLN A 220 8.91 0.71 -17.25
N ASP A 221 8.64 -0.19 -16.30
CA ASP A 221 7.47 -0.20 -15.44
C ASP A 221 7.86 0.50 -14.12
N ILE A 222 7.19 1.60 -13.78
CA ILE A 222 7.60 2.55 -12.75
C ILE A 222 6.42 2.80 -11.81
N GLU A 223 6.64 2.55 -10.52
CA GLU A 223 5.75 3.00 -9.45
C GLU A 223 6.26 4.32 -8.87
N PHE A 224 5.35 5.26 -8.58
CA PHE A 224 5.69 6.55 -8.00
C PHE A 224 4.67 6.99 -6.94
N THR A 225 5.12 7.88 -6.06
CA THR A 225 4.32 8.58 -5.04
C THR A 225 4.81 10.02 -5.00
#